data_AF-A0A840YUZ4-F1
#
_entry.id   AF-A0A840YUZ4-F1
#
_cell.length_a   1.000
_cell.length_b   1.000
_cell.length_c   1.000
_cell.angle_alpha   90.00
_cell.angle_beta   90.00
_cell.angle_gamma   90.00
#
_symmetry.space_group_name_H-M   'P 1'
#
loop_
_entity.id
_entity.type
_entity.pdbx_description
1 polymer ?
#
loop_
_entity_poly.entity_id
_entity_poly.type
_entity_poly.pdbx_seq_one_letter_code
_entity_poly.pdbx_strand_id
1 'polypeptide(L)'
;MRPQSIVRFEIFYWLSFVVSIAETALAWNDTKAQMAAANPVALQFFPAMMVAGIAISLIITAVLWYFAARKASNVARWIVAIFYGIGLVFWLISLVGGKLPVGIPGVLQVVGIVLQTLAVIMLFRPDAKAWFEKTPTEAETTETFE
;
A
#
# COMPACT_ATOMS: atom_id res chain seq x y z
N MET A 1 9.67 -21.18 8.67
CA MET A 1 10.48 -19.98 8.36
C MET A 1 9.80 -19.20 7.24
N ARG A 2 9.80 -17.86 7.29
CA ARG A 2 9.19 -17.02 6.23
C ARG A 2 10.09 -17.03 4.98
N PRO A 3 9.54 -17.19 3.77
CA PRO A 3 10.35 -17.21 2.55
C PRO A 3 10.94 -15.82 2.25
N GLN A 4 12.06 -15.77 1.53
CA GLN A 4 12.73 -14.50 1.20
C GLN A 4 11.83 -13.53 0.43
N SER A 5 10.89 -14.03 -0.38
CA SER A 5 9.89 -13.22 -1.09
C SER A 5 9.02 -12.41 -0.14
N ILE A 6 8.58 -13.00 0.97
CA ILE A 6 7.77 -12.31 1.98
C ILE A 6 8.61 -11.24 2.69
N VAL A 7 9.86 -11.54 3.06
CA VAL A 7 10.74 -10.55 3.71
C VAL A 7 11.00 -9.35 2.80
N ARG A 8 11.28 -9.58 1.51
CA ARG A 8 11.49 -8.50 0.55
C ARG A 8 10.19 -7.72 0.27
N PHE A 9 9.03 -8.39 0.26
CA PHE A 9 7.72 -7.71 0.27
C PHE A 9 7.60 -6.75 1.45
N GLU A 10 7.93 -7.17 2.67
CA GLU A 10 7.85 -6.29 3.86
C GLU A 10 8.68 -5.01 3.65
N ILE A 11 9.91 -5.16 3.16
CA ILE A 11 10.82 -4.03 2.92
C ILE A 11 10.26 -3.09 1.87
N PHE A 12 9.87 -3.59 0.69
CA PHE A 12 9.34 -2.73 -0.38
C PHE A 12 8.02 -2.09 -0.02
N TYR A 13 7.15 -2.81 0.70
CA TYR A 13 5.86 -2.30 1.14
C TYR A 13 6.03 -1.12 2.12
N TRP A 14 6.88 -1.27 3.14
CA TRP A 14 7.17 -0.18 4.07
C TRP A 14 7.96 0.97 3.43
N LEU A 15 8.91 0.69 2.55
CA LEU A 15 9.61 1.75 1.81
C LEU A 15 8.65 2.55 0.95
N SER A 16 7.71 1.90 0.26
CA SER A 16 6.69 2.61 -0.54
C SER A 16 5.83 3.53 0.33
N PHE A 17 5.49 3.10 1.54
CA PHE A 17 4.73 3.91 2.49
C PHE A 17 5.52 5.13 2.98
N VAL A 18 6.81 4.96 3.29
CA VAL A 18 7.70 6.08 3.66
C VAL A 18 7.84 7.08 2.52
N VAL A 19 7.98 6.60 1.27
CA VAL A 19 8.02 7.45 0.09
C VAL A 19 6.72 8.23 -0.07
N SER A 20 5.57 7.59 0.15
CA SER A 20 4.26 8.24 0.11
C SER A 20 4.11 9.35 1.17
N ILE A 21 4.64 9.16 2.37
CA ILE A 21 4.68 10.21 3.40
C ILE A 21 5.57 11.37 2.95
N ALA A 22 6.75 11.08 2.39
CA ALA A 22 7.66 12.11 1.90
C ALA A 22 7.03 12.92 0.75
N GLU A 23 6.38 12.26 -0.20
CA GLU A 23 5.61 12.90 -1.28
C GLU A 23 4.52 13.80 -0.71
N THR A 24 3.74 13.32 0.27
CA THR A 24 2.67 14.09 0.93
C THR A 24 3.22 15.33 1.62
N ALA A 25 4.38 15.23 2.29
CA ALA A 25 5.02 16.36 2.96
C ALA A 25 5.48 17.42 1.95
N LEU A 26 6.01 17.02 0.80
CA LEU A 26 6.42 17.94 -0.27
C LEU A 26 5.22 18.59 -0.97
N ALA A 27 4.12 17.85 -1.14
CA ALA A 27 2.89 18.34 -1.76
C ALA A 27 1.98 19.14 -0.81
N TRP A 28 2.40 19.37 0.45
CA TRP A 28 1.55 19.94 1.49
C TRP A 28 0.99 21.33 1.13
N ASN A 29 1.85 22.22 0.64
CA ASN A 29 1.47 23.59 0.28
C ASN A 29 0.55 23.61 -0.95
N ASP A 30 0.84 22.79 -1.97
CA ASP A 30 0.02 22.69 -3.17
C ASP A 30 -1.37 22.14 -2.84
N THR A 31 -1.43 21.10 -2.00
CA THR A 31 -2.69 20.51 -1.53
C THR A 31 -3.50 21.51 -0.72
N LYS A 32 -2.83 22.29 0.15
CA LYS A 32 -3.47 23.37 0.91
C LYS A 32 -4.02 24.47 0.00
N ALA A 33 -3.28 24.87 -1.03
CA ALA A 33 -3.71 25.89 -1.99
C ALA A 33 -4.91 25.40 -2.83
N GLN A 34 -4.89 24.15 -3.27
CA GLN A 34 -6.01 23.54 -4.00
C GLN A 34 -7.28 23.46 -3.12
N MET A 35 -7.13 23.06 -1.85
CA MET A 35 -8.22 23.06 -0.87
C MET A 35 -8.78 24.47 -0.63
N ALA A 36 -7.91 25.48 -0.51
CA ALA A 36 -8.32 26.88 -0.36
C ALA A 36 -9.17 27.36 -1.53
N ALA A 37 -8.76 27.01 -2.76
CA ALA A 37 -9.46 27.39 -3.98
C ALA A 37 -10.82 26.70 -4.12
N ALA A 38 -10.95 25.45 -3.65
CA ALA A 38 -12.19 24.69 -3.73
C ALA A 38 -13.18 25.06 -2.63
N ASN A 39 -12.72 25.18 -1.38
CA ASN A 39 -13.56 25.52 -0.24
C ASN A 39 -12.72 26.16 0.90
N PRO A 40 -12.80 27.49 1.09
CA PRO A 40 -12.05 28.18 2.13
C PRO A 40 -12.38 27.70 3.56
N VAL A 41 -13.60 27.23 3.82
CA VAL A 41 -13.99 26.70 5.14
C VAL A 41 -13.26 25.39 5.44
N ALA A 42 -12.96 24.57 4.42
CA ALA A 42 -12.24 23.32 4.59
C ALA A 42 -10.79 23.51 5.07
N LEU A 43 -10.21 24.70 4.92
CA LEU A 43 -8.88 25.02 5.44
C LEU A 43 -8.79 24.92 6.97
N GLN A 44 -9.90 25.16 7.67
CA GLN A 44 -9.96 25.05 9.13
C GLN A 44 -9.67 23.62 9.61
N PHE A 45 -10.05 22.64 8.78
CA PHE A 45 -9.88 21.22 9.06
C PHE A 45 -8.68 20.61 8.33
N PHE A 46 -7.99 21.36 7.48
CA PHE A 46 -6.92 20.83 6.63
C PHE A 46 -5.82 20.07 7.40
N PRO A 47 -5.26 20.60 8.51
CA PRO A 47 -4.24 19.87 9.27
C PRO A 47 -4.78 18.57 9.87
N ALA A 48 -6.00 18.61 10.43
CA ALA A 48 -6.64 17.43 11.02
C ALA A 48 -6.95 16.37 9.96
N MET A 49 -7.42 16.79 8.77
CA MET A 49 -7.71 15.90 7.65
C MET A 49 -6.44 15.24 7.10
N MET A 50 -5.33 15.98 6.99
CA MET A 50 -4.05 15.42 6.55
C MET A 50 -3.51 14.40 7.56
N VAL A 51 -3.51 14.73 8.85
CA VAL A 51 -3.06 13.81 9.91
C VAL A 51 -3.95 12.57 9.98
N ALA A 52 -5.28 12.74 9.89
CA ALA A 52 -6.22 11.63 9.86
C ALA A 52 -5.99 10.74 8.62
N GLY A 53 -5.77 11.34 7.45
CA GLY A 53 -5.46 10.60 6.23
C GLY A 53 -4.19 9.74 6.35
N ILE A 54 -3.11 10.31 6.90
CA ILE A 54 -1.87 9.58 7.16
C ILE A 54 -2.09 8.47 8.19
N ALA A 55 -2.81 8.75 9.27
CA ALA A 55 -3.10 7.76 10.32
C ALA A 55 -3.93 6.59 9.78
N ILE A 56 -4.97 6.86 9.00
CA ILE A 56 -5.80 5.83 8.35
C ILE A 56 -4.94 5.02 7.39
N SER A 57 -4.13 5.67 6.56
CA SER A 57 -3.22 5.00 5.62
C SER A 57 -2.24 4.08 6.35
N LEU A 58 -1.66 4.53 7.47
CA LEU A 58 -0.78 3.74 8.31
C LEU A 58 -1.49 2.51 8.88
N ILE A 59 -2.71 2.68 9.41
CA ILE A 59 -3.50 1.56 9.97
C ILE A 59 -3.79 0.53 8.89
N ILE A 60 -4.28 0.95 7.72
CA ILE A 60 -4.56 0.04 6.61
C ILE A 60 -3.29 -0.69 6.18
N THR A 61 -2.19 0.04 6.01
CA THR A 61 -0.88 -0.51 5.65
C THR A 61 -0.42 -1.55 6.67
N ALA A 62 -0.44 -1.22 7.96
CA ALA A 62 -0.01 -2.11 9.02
C ALA A 62 -0.88 -3.37 9.14
N VAL A 63 -2.20 -3.24 9.01
CA VAL A 63 -3.15 -4.34 9.05
C VAL A 63 -2.90 -5.30 7.87
N LEU A 64 -2.82 -4.77 6.65
CA LEU A 64 -2.57 -5.60 5.46
C LEU A 64 -1.21 -6.28 5.51
N TRP A 65 -0.17 -5.55 5.95
CA TRP A 65 1.15 -6.11 6.18
C TRP A 65 1.11 -7.27 7.18
N TYR A 66 0.46 -7.08 8.33
CA TYR A 66 0.37 -8.11 9.36
C TYR A 66 -0.35 -9.36 8.84
N PHE A 67 -1.50 -9.21 8.18
CA PHE A 67 -2.23 -10.37 7.67
C PHE A 67 -1.51 -11.09 6.53
N ALA A 68 -0.85 -10.36 5.65
CA ALA A 68 -0.10 -10.95 4.53
C ALA A 68 1.21 -11.62 5.00
N ALA A 69 2.01 -10.92 5.81
CA ALA A 69 3.37 -11.35 6.15
C ALA A 69 3.47 -12.21 7.42
N ARG A 70 2.55 -12.04 8.40
CA ARG A 70 2.56 -12.79 9.67
C ARG A 70 1.52 -13.91 9.72
N LYS A 71 0.30 -13.67 9.22
CA LYS A 71 -0.79 -14.65 9.26
C LYS A 71 -0.95 -15.49 7.99
N ALA A 72 -0.13 -15.24 6.95
CA ALA A 72 -0.20 -15.97 5.68
C ALA A 72 -1.63 -16.02 5.09
N SER A 73 -2.39 -14.93 5.19
CA SER A 73 -3.76 -14.88 4.68
C SER A 73 -3.78 -14.68 3.16
N ASN A 74 -4.34 -15.66 2.43
CA ASN A 74 -4.53 -15.56 0.98
C ASN A 74 -5.50 -14.41 0.60
N VAL A 75 -6.50 -14.13 1.45
CA VAL A 75 -7.43 -13.00 1.26
C VAL A 75 -6.67 -11.68 1.32
N ALA A 76 -5.78 -11.52 2.31
CA ALA A 76 -4.99 -10.30 2.46
C ALA A 76 -4.09 -10.04 1.23
N ARG A 77 -3.53 -11.08 0.62
CA ARG A 77 -2.78 -10.94 -0.64
C ARG A 77 -3.62 -10.30 -1.74
N TRP A 78 -4.85 -10.78 -1.93
CA TRP A 78 -5.73 -10.24 -2.96
C TRP A 78 -6.19 -8.82 -2.63
N ILE A 79 -6.44 -8.50 -1.36
CA ILE A 79 -6.78 -7.13 -0.96
C ILE A 79 -5.64 -6.17 -1.29
N VAL A 80 -4.39 -6.52 -0.97
CA VAL A 80 -3.20 -5.69 -1.33
C VAL A 80 -3.13 -5.49 -2.84
N ALA A 81 -3.36 -6.54 -3.63
CA ALA A 81 -3.34 -6.46 -5.09
C ALA A 81 -4.45 -5.56 -5.64
N ILE A 82 -5.67 -5.66 -5.10
CA ILE A 82 -6.82 -4.83 -5.50
C ILE A 82 -6.58 -3.38 -5.14
N PHE A 83 -6.11 -3.09 -3.92
CA PHE A 83 -5.79 -1.72 -3.48
C PHE A 83 -4.73 -1.08 -4.36
N TYR A 84 -3.65 -1.82 -4.67
CA TYR A 84 -2.65 -1.38 -5.62
C TYR A 84 -3.24 -1.14 -7.02
N GLY A 85 -4.07 -2.07 -7.52
CA GLY A 85 -4.71 -1.92 -8.83
C GLY A 85 -5.59 -0.68 -8.93
N ILE A 86 -6.39 -0.41 -7.90
CA ILE A 86 -7.22 0.80 -7.81
C ILE A 86 -6.33 2.06 -7.80
N GLY A 87 -5.29 2.08 -6.96
CA GLY A 87 -4.34 3.19 -6.90
C GLY A 87 -3.64 3.44 -8.24
N LEU A 88 -3.22 2.37 -8.92
CA LEU A 88 -2.58 2.44 -10.22
C LEU A 88 -3.54 3.02 -11.28
N VAL A 89 -4.82 2.63 -11.28
CA VAL A 89 -5.82 3.20 -12.19
C VAL A 89 -5.98 4.70 -11.96
N PHE A 90 -6.13 5.14 -10.71
CA PHE A 90 -6.22 6.58 -10.39
C PHE A 90 -4.97 7.35 -10.81
N TRP A 91 -3.79 6.75 -10.62
CA TRP A 91 -2.54 7.34 -11.07
C TRP A 91 -2.47 7.45 -12.59
N LEU A 92 -2.86 6.41 -13.33
CA LEU A 92 -2.90 6.43 -14.79
C LEU A 92 -3.88 7.48 -15.32
N ILE A 93 -5.05 7.64 -14.70
CA ILE A 93 -6.00 8.71 -15.03
C ILE A 93 -5.35 10.09 -14.82
N SER A 94 -4.62 10.26 -13.72
CA SER A 94 -3.92 11.51 -13.41
C SER A 94 -2.78 11.80 -14.39
N LEU A 95 -2.06 10.75 -14.81
CA LEU A 95 -1.01 10.79 -15.82
C LEU A 95 -1.56 11.23 -17.19
N VAL A 96 -2.61 10.57 -17.68
CA VAL A 96 -3.24 10.91 -18.98
C VAL A 96 -3.86 12.31 -18.93
N GLY A 97 -4.36 12.74 -17.78
CA GLY A 97 -4.87 14.10 -17.56
C GLY A 97 -3.81 15.19 -17.44
N GLY A 98 -2.52 14.87 -17.54
CA GLY A 98 -1.43 15.84 -17.44
C GLY A 98 -1.27 16.47 -16.05
N LYS A 99 -1.79 15.81 -15.00
CA LYS A 99 -1.81 16.34 -13.62
C LYS A 99 -0.64 15.81 -12.77
N LEU A 100 0.42 15.30 -13.40
CA LEU A 100 1.56 14.80 -12.64
C LEU A 100 2.33 15.94 -11.98
N PRO A 101 2.73 15.78 -10.72
CA PRO A 101 3.65 16.71 -10.08
C PRO A 101 4.96 16.78 -10.87
N VAL A 102 5.46 17.98 -11.13
CA VAL A 102 6.74 18.18 -11.83
C VAL A 102 7.87 18.27 -10.81
N GLY A 103 9.06 17.76 -11.14
CA GLY A 103 10.23 17.80 -10.26
C GLY A 103 10.27 16.66 -9.25
N ILE A 104 10.80 16.92 -8.05
CA ILE A 104 11.06 15.90 -7.02
C ILE A 104 9.80 15.11 -6.62
N PRO A 105 8.62 15.72 -6.40
CA PRO A 105 7.42 14.97 -6.03
C PRO A 105 6.99 13.95 -7.10
N GLY A 106 7.13 14.30 -8.39
CA GLY A 106 6.83 13.39 -9.49
C GLY A 106 7.77 12.19 -9.53
N VAL A 107 9.07 12.41 -9.28
CA VAL A 107 10.06 11.32 -9.19
C VAL A 107 9.72 10.39 -8.01
N LEU A 108 9.40 10.94 -6.84
CA LEU A 108 9.02 10.15 -5.67
C LEU A 108 7.75 9.33 -5.92
N GLN A 109 6.76 9.91 -6.61
CA GLN A 109 5.54 9.20 -6.97
C GLN A 109 5.84 7.97 -7.85
N VAL A 110 6.67 8.14 -8.88
CA VAL A 110 7.08 7.01 -9.75
C VAL A 110 7.86 5.96 -8.96
N VAL A 111 8.80 6.38 -8.11
CA VAL A 111 9.56 5.48 -7.24
C VAL A 111 8.63 4.71 -6.30
N GLY A 112 7.65 5.38 -5.69
CA GLY A 112 6.64 4.78 -4.82
C GLY A 112 5.84 3.70 -5.56
N ILE A 113 5.40 3.97 -6.78
CA ILE A 113 4.69 3.01 -7.62
C ILE A 113 5.58 1.81 -7.96
N VAL A 114 6.84 2.02 -8.35
CA VAL A 114 7.76 0.93 -8.64
C VAL A 114 7.96 0.04 -7.41
N LEU A 115 8.18 0.63 -6.23
CA LEU A 115 8.33 -0.11 -4.97
C LEU A 115 7.06 -0.92 -4.65
N GLN A 116 5.89 -0.30 -4.79
CA GLN A 116 4.63 -0.98 -4.51
C GLN A 116 4.34 -2.11 -5.52
N THR A 117 4.71 -1.91 -6.79
CA THR A 117 4.63 -2.93 -7.84
C THR A 117 5.51 -4.13 -7.49
N LEU A 118 6.77 -3.88 -7.10
CA LEU A 118 7.71 -4.92 -6.68
C LEU A 118 7.19 -5.69 -5.46
N ALA A 119 6.59 -4.98 -4.49
CA ALA A 119 5.95 -5.59 -3.33
C ALA A 119 4.82 -6.55 -3.77
N VAL A 120 3.92 -6.10 -4.64
CA VAL A 120 2.82 -6.93 -5.16
C VAL A 120 3.36 -8.15 -5.91
N ILE A 121 4.31 -7.98 -6.83
CA ILE A 121 4.92 -9.09 -7.57
C ILE A 121 5.49 -10.16 -6.63
N MET A 122 6.17 -9.73 -5.56
CA MET A 122 6.74 -10.65 -4.58
C MET A 122 5.69 -11.46 -3.81
N LEU A 123 4.50 -10.89 -3.62
CA LEU A 123 3.38 -11.55 -2.96
C LEU A 123 2.78 -12.69 -3.81
N PHE A 124 2.96 -12.65 -5.12
CA PHE A 124 2.49 -13.68 -6.06
C PHE A 124 3.58 -14.64 -6.54
N ARG A 125 4.83 -14.51 -6.06
CA ARG A 125 5.90 -15.46 -6.41
C ARG A 125 5.56 -16.87 -5.93
N PRO A 126 6.05 -17.92 -6.61
CA PRO A 126 5.79 -19.33 -6.24
C PRO A 126 6.08 -19.61 -4.76
N ASP A 127 7.21 -19.11 -4.25
CA ASP A 127 7.61 -19.26 -2.85
C ASP A 127 6.62 -18.61 -1.87
N ALA A 128 5.99 -17.50 -2.27
CA ALA A 128 4.96 -16.84 -1.48
C ALA A 128 3.62 -17.58 -1.59
N LYS A 129 3.27 -18.16 -2.74
CA LYS A 129 2.06 -18.99 -2.89
C LYS A 129 2.09 -20.18 -1.92
N ALA A 130 3.21 -20.89 -1.86
CA ALA A 130 3.41 -22.00 -0.91
C ALA A 130 3.37 -21.56 0.56
N TRP A 131 3.58 -20.28 0.86
CA TRP A 131 3.40 -19.71 2.20
C TRP A 131 1.92 -19.50 2.52
N PHE A 132 1.13 -19.01 1.56
CA PHE A 132 -0.31 -18.79 1.72
C PHE A 132 -1.13 -20.09 1.70
N GLU A 133 -0.65 -21.13 1.04
CA GLU A 133 -1.33 -22.44 0.94
C GLU A 133 -1.22 -23.29 2.23
N LYS A 134 -0.32 -22.93 3.17
CA LYS A 134 -0.04 -23.70 4.40
C LYS A 134 -1.01 -23.49 5.58
N THR A 135 -2.19 -22.91 5.38
CA THR A 135 -3.11 -22.57 6.48
C THR A 135 -4.57 -22.90 6.11
N PRO A 136 -5.40 -23.46 7.00
CA PRO A 136 -5.34 -24.75 7.70
C PRO A 136 -6.58 -25.60 7.30
N THR A 137 -6.39 -26.64 6.48
CA THR A 137 -7.45 -27.66 6.27
C THR A 137 -6.91 -29.08 6.47
N GLU A 138 -5.59 -29.26 6.52
CA GLU A 138 -4.97 -30.58 6.71
C GLU A 138 -4.75 -31.00 8.17
N ALA A 139 -4.88 -30.10 9.15
CA ALA A 139 -4.60 -30.45 10.55
C ALA A 139 -5.77 -31.17 11.26
N GLU A 140 -6.99 -31.17 10.70
CA GLU A 140 -8.19 -31.73 11.35
C GLU A 140 -8.62 -33.11 10.81
N THR A 141 -7.98 -33.63 9.74
CA THR A 141 -8.39 -34.91 9.12
C THR A 141 -7.54 -36.11 9.52
N THR A 142 -6.43 -35.91 10.24
CA THR A 142 -5.54 -37.02 10.65
C THR A 142 -5.77 -37.54 12.06
N GLU A 143 -6.59 -36.90 12.91
CA GLU A 143 -6.84 -37.37 14.28
C GLU A 143 -8.13 -38.20 14.47
N THR A 144 -8.95 -38.39 13.43
CA THR A 144 -10.24 -39.13 13.55
C THR A 144 -10.19 -40.59 13.10
N PHE A 145 -9.01 -41.17 12.90
CA PHE A 145 -8.86 -42.54 12.35
C PHE A 145 -7.90 -43.46 13.13
N GLU A 146 -7.74 -43.27 14.45
CA GLU A 146 -7.10 -44.28 15.32
C GLU A 146 -8.04 -44.75 16.45
#